data_AF-M1EKI2-F1
#
_entry.id   AF-M1EKI2-F1
#
_cell.length_a   1.000
_cell.length_b   1.000
_cell.length_c   1.000
_cell.angle_alpha   90.00
_cell.angle_beta   90.00
_cell.angle_gamma   90.00
#
_symmetry.space_group_name_H-M   'P 1'
#
loop_
_entity.id
_entity.type
_entity.pdbx_description
1 polymer ?
#
loop_
_entity_poly.entity_id
_entity_poly.type
_entity_poly.pdbx_seq_one_letter_code
_entity_poly.pdbx_strand_id
1 'polypeptide(L)' 'RNVQVSLVKNGVKILNTKDGYMSSEDQASGGLVLPLKLGDEVWLQVAGGERFNGLFADEDDDTTFTGFLLFGS' A
#
# COMPACT_ATOMS: atom_id res chain seq x y z
N ARG A 1 -9.82 -6.60 11.09
CA ARG A 1 -9.16 -5.39 11.68
C ARG A 1 -9.10 -4.32 10.60
N ASN A 2 -9.28 -3.03 10.90
CA ASN A 2 -9.26 -2.02 9.84
C ASN A 2 -7.86 -1.87 9.23
N VAL A 3 -7.80 -1.60 7.94
CA VAL A 3 -6.55 -1.32 7.22
C VAL A 3 -6.60 0.09 6.69
N GLN A 4 -5.51 0.83 6.90
CA GLN A 4 -5.27 2.06 6.17
C GLN A 4 -3.79 2.16 5.84
N VAL A 5 -3.49 2.22 4.54
CA VAL A 5 -2.12 2.31 4.02
C VAL A 5 -1.99 3.49 3.07
N SER A 6 -0.81 4.08 3.05
CA SER A 6 -0.42 5.11 2.10
C SER A 6 0.72 4.60 1.22
N LEU A 7 0.59 4.78 -0.09
CA LEU A 7 1.75 4.75 -1.00
C LEU A 7 2.44 6.09 -0.90
N VAL A 8 3.76 6.06 -0.70
CA VAL A 8 4.59 7.23 -0.40
C VAL A 8 5.68 7.34 -1.45
N LYS A 9 5.90 8.55 -1.96
CA LYS A 9 7.04 8.90 -2.83
C LYS A 9 7.87 9.97 -2.12
N ASN A 10 9.14 9.70 -1.85
CA ASN A 10 10.07 10.65 -1.20
C ASN A 10 9.48 11.32 0.06
N GLY A 11 8.76 10.55 0.89
CA GLY A 11 8.11 11.03 2.12
C GLY A 11 6.72 11.66 1.93
N VAL A 12 6.29 11.89 0.69
CA VAL A 12 4.97 12.45 0.37
C VAL A 12 3.97 11.33 0.08
N LYS A 13 2.83 11.32 0.78
CA LYS A 13 1.74 10.37 0.55
C LYS A 13 1.03 10.72 -0.77
N ILE A 14 1.00 9.78 -1.71
CA ILE A 14 0.45 10.01 -3.06
C ILE A 14 -0.85 9.24 -3.32
N LEU A 15 -1.09 8.15 -2.60
CA LEU A 15 -2.34 7.37 -2.66
C LEU A 15 -2.65 6.82 -1.27
N ASN A 16 -3.92 6.88 -0.88
CA ASN A 16 -4.40 6.28 0.37
C ASN A 16 -5.42 5.19 0.04
N THR A 17 -5.21 4.01 0.59
CA THR A 17 -6.16 2.90 0.54
C THR A 17 -6.66 2.65 1.94
N LYS A 18 -7.98 2.66 2.13
CA LYS A 18 -8.62 2.42 3.42
C LYS A 18 -9.71 1.39 3.25
N ASP A 19 -9.70 0.39 4.12
CA ASP A 19 -10.74 -0.61 4.19
C ASP A 19 -11.28 -0.70 5.63
N GLY A 20 -12.60 -0.59 5.72
CA GLY A 20 -13.33 -0.73 6.97
C GLY A 20 -13.76 -2.17 7.08
N TYR A 21 -13.18 -2.90 8.02
CA TYR A 21 -13.39 -4.34 8.13
C TYR A 21 -14.85 -4.64 8.50
N MET A 22 -15.59 -5.27 7.59
CA MET A 22 -17.03 -5.55 7.69
C MET A 22 -17.35 -7.05 7.79
N SER A 23 -16.42 -7.94 7.43
CA SER A 23 -16.64 -9.39 7.39
C SER A 23 -15.49 -10.21 8.02
N SER A 24 -15.43 -11.53 7.80
CA SER A 24 -14.35 -12.39 8.33
C SER A 24 -12.99 -12.10 7.69
N GLU A 25 -12.96 -11.70 6.42
CA GLU A 25 -11.76 -11.34 5.66
C GLU A 25 -12.15 -10.32 4.60
N ASP A 26 -11.43 -9.20 4.55
CA ASP A 26 -11.63 -8.18 3.53
C ASP A 26 -10.30 -7.92 2.81
N GLN A 27 -10.39 -7.73 1.49
CA GLN A 27 -9.25 -7.58 0.60
C GLN A 27 -9.25 -6.18 0.00
N ALA A 28 -8.18 -5.43 0.27
CA ALA A 28 -8.00 -4.07 -0.21
C ALA A 28 -6.82 -3.99 -1.18
N SER A 29 -7.03 -3.33 -2.33
CA SER A 29 -5.98 -3.11 -3.32
C SER A 29 -5.95 -1.66 -3.78
N GLY A 30 -4.83 -1.25 -4.35
CA GLY A 30 -4.66 0.07 -4.94
C GLY A 30 -3.40 0.13 -5.81
N GLY A 31 -3.43 0.99 -6.83
CA GLY A 31 -2.30 1.16 -7.74
C GLY A 31 -2.40 2.48 -8.50
N LEU A 32 -1.25 2.97 -8.98
CA LEU A 32 -1.19 4.11 -9.88
C LEU A 32 0.02 4.00 -10.81
N VAL A 33 -0.01 4.79 -11.89
CA VAL A 33 1.17 5.06 -12.73
C VAL A 33 1.83 6.33 -12.23
N LEU A 34 3.12 6.24 -11.89
CA LEU A 34 3.87 7.32 -11.27
C LEU A 34 5.14 7.62 -12.06
N PRO A 35 5.34 8.87 -12.54
CA PRO A 35 6.63 9.26 -13.10
C PRO A 35 7.70 9.30 -11.98
N LEU A 36 8.81 8.61 -12.22
CA LEU A 36 9.96 8.54 -11.33
C LEU A 36 11.20 9.11 -12.02
N LYS A 37 12.01 9.82 -11.24
CA LYS A 37 13.38 10.22 -11.61
C LYS A 37 14.36 9.29 -10.91
N LEU A 38 15.59 9.23 -11.42
CA LEU A 38 16.68 8.53 -10.75
C LEU A 38 16.83 9.05 -9.32
N GLY A 39 16.79 8.15 -8.34
CA GLY A 39 16.87 8.47 -6.91
C GLY A 39 15.52 8.70 -6.22
N ASP A 40 14.39 8.68 -6.93
CA ASP A 40 13.08 8.67 -6.27
C ASP A 40 12.83 7.32 -5.58
N GLU A 41 12.36 7.36 -4.32
CA GLU A 41 12.02 6.19 -3.51
C GLU A 41 10.50 6.07 -3.33
N VAL A 42 10.00 4.84 -3.37
CA VAL A 42 8.58 4.52 -3.22
C VAL A 42 8.39 3.37 -2.23
N TRP A 43 7.46 3.51 -1.29
CA TRP A 43 7.13 2.48 -0.31
C TRP A 43 5.66 2.56 0.15
N LEU A 44 5.18 1.47 0.77
CA LEU A 44 3.92 1.46 1.50
C LEU A 44 4.14 1.69 3.00
N GLN A 45 3.25 2.44 3.63
CA GLN A 45 3.27 2.70 5.07
C GLN A 45 1.85 2.65 5.65
N VAL A 46 1.70 2.05 6.84
CA VAL A 46 0.46 2.15 7.62
C VAL A 46 0.18 3.61 7.99
N ALA A 47 -1.07 4.03 7.82
CA ALA A 47 -1.56 5.34 8.22
C ALA A 47 -2.68 5.19 9.27
N GLY A 48 -2.87 6.19 10.14
CA GLY A 48 -3.92 6.16 11.17
C GLY A 48 -3.52 5.46 12.48
N GLY A 49 -2.28 5.00 12.62
CA GLY A 49 -1.74 4.39 13.84
C GLY A 49 -2.19 2.93 14.04
N GLU A 50 -1.91 2.36 15.21
CA GLU A 50 -2.10 0.93 15.53
C GLU A 50 -3.52 0.40 15.25
N ARG A 51 -4.55 1.25 15.34
CA ARG A 51 -5.94 0.86 15.07
C ARG A 51 -6.21 0.48 13.61
N PHE A 52 -5.32 0.88 12.70
CA PHE A 52 -5.43 0.66 11.26
C PHE A 52 -4.30 -0.21 10.70
N ASN A 53 -3.50 -0.83 11.57
CA ASN A 53 -2.47 -1.79 11.19
C ASN A 53 -3.04 -3.21 11.08
N GLY A 54 -4.09 -3.36 10.28
CA GLY A 54 -4.77 -4.64 10.07
C GLY A 54 -4.15 -5.53 9.00
N LEU A 55 -2.97 -5.19 8.46
CA LEU A 55 -2.27 -6.00 7.46
C LEU A 55 -1.97 -7.39 8.05
N PHE A 56 -2.14 -8.42 7.23
CA PHE A 56 -2.06 -9.81 7.67
C PHE A 56 -1.37 -10.67 6.61
N ALA A 57 -0.55 -11.60 7.06
CA ALA A 57 0.06 -12.64 6.24
C ALA A 57 0.43 -13.83 7.15
N ASP A 58 0.24 -15.04 6.66
CA ASP A 58 0.61 -16.29 7.34
C ASP A 58 1.09 -17.35 6.32
N GLU A 59 0.87 -18.65 6.58
CA GLU A 59 1.30 -19.72 5.67
C GLU A 59 0.43 -19.83 4.41
N ASP A 60 -0.82 -19.36 4.46
CA ASP A 60 -1.80 -19.46 3.37
C ASP A 60 -2.30 -18.08 2.87
N ASP A 61 -1.99 -16.99 3.60
CA ASP A 61 -2.38 -15.62 3.25
C ASP A 61 -1.19 -14.68 2.97
N ASP A 62 -1.29 -13.90 1.88
CA ASP A 62 -0.28 -12.92 1.49
C ASP A 62 -0.81 -11.47 1.52
N THR A 63 0.02 -10.56 2.03
CA THR A 63 -0.06 -9.12 1.71
C THR A 63 1.07 -8.76 0.76
N THR A 64 0.75 -8.25 -0.43
CA THR A 64 1.73 -8.00 -1.49
C THR A 64 1.91 -6.51 -1.83
N PHE A 65 3.11 -6.16 -2.28
CA PHE A 65 3.43 -4.86 -2.89
C PHE A 65 4.29 -5.09 -4.13
N THR A 66 3.93 -4.48 -5.26
CA THR A 66 4.60 -4.72 -6.54
C THR A 66 4.73 -3.42 -7.33
N GLY A 67 5.81 -3.30 -8.11
CA GLY A 67 6.05 -2.19 -9.02
C GLY A 67 7.02 -2.60 -10.14
N PHE A 68 6.85 -1.99 -11.32
CA PHE A 68 7.69 -2.23 -12.48
C PHE A 68 7.75 -1.00 -13.39
N LEU A 69 8.77 -0.93 -14.24
CA LEU A 69 8.94 0.14 -15.21
C LEU A 69 8.05 -0.10 -16.43
N LEU A 70 7.15 0.84 -16.72
CA LEU A 70 6.29 0.77 -17.91
C LEU A 70 7.00 1.26 -19.18
N PHE A 71 7.70 2.39 -19.06
CA PHE A 71 8.40 3.02 -20.17
C PHE A 71 9.81 3.38 -19.71
N GLY A 72 10.80 2.73 -20.31
CA GLY A 72 12.21 3.09 -20.15
C GLY A 72 12.59 4.21 -21.10
N SER A 73 13.61 4.97 -20.70
CA SER A 73 14.30 5.94 -21.56
C SER A 73 15.38 5.28 -22.39
#